data_AF-A0A3A8K7C2-F1
#
_entry.id   AF-A0A3A8K7C2-F1
#
_cell.length_a   1.000
_cell.length_b   1.000
_cell.length_c   1.000
_cell.angle_alpha   90.00
_cell.angle_beta   90.00
_cell.angle_gamma   90.00
#
_symmetry.space_group_name_H-M   'P 1'
#
loop_
_entity.id
_entity.type
_entity.pdbx_description
1 polymer ?
#
loop_
_entity_poly.entity_id
_entity_poly.type
_entity_poly.pdbx_seq_one_letter_code
_entity_poly.pdbx_strand_id
1 'polypeptide(L)'
;MEYFDLHEDVAEGFWCLGHPLDLQGRELNDPWQFTVGAPAHFKARIRFPLSLEGTSRDYSHAAFGTPVVNAKLATIFQELAPNDVELIPVEVDSHAGPYFILNALRTVPCVDTEASEEAYYWTEEDGIPEKVGTLRSIYGMRIAPPKVGDAKVFRPSEWDVALIVSEEIKDAMERAGITGAKFEAVTGPPTFDPVRRAETKRRGELWDQARYARAAVWRGLGNMSDDFYIPPVVGGPWPGERQWWQAMRRPEGSMLIVTDGLSDPFNDILDRPTAGFGLELAIETPEPLGEVWKSWPAHLLERVAYEVAELEKLRVSLANGTLSMEVDGVGLPETLVTPEGRVAVLIGMETDSLPARFTLPGGEVRLLTVKVLMPAELKWLLRQGKGAAAELIRRFNEAGEGHLSRSWRQPVVS
;
A
#
# COMPACT_ATOMS: atom_id res chain seq x y z
N MET A 1 2.89 32.98 -16.85
CA MET A 1 3.63 31.89 -17.51
C MET A 1 3.09 30.61 -16.92
N GLU A 2 2.49 29.79 -17.77
CA GLU A 2 1.94 28.50 -17.37
C GLU A 2 2.97 27.40 -17.54
N TYR A 3 2.82 26.35 -16.75
CA TYR A 3 3.69 25.19 -16.77
C TYR A 3 2.87 23.90 -16.78
N PHE A 4 3.45 22.88 -17.39
CA PHE A 4 2.81 21.59 -17.62
C PHE A 4 3.76 20.46 -17.24
N ASP A 5 3.24 19.44 -16.57
CA ASP A 5 3.93 18.17 -16.44
C ASP A 5 3.82 17.40 -17.76
N LEU A 6 4.97 17.08 -18.35
CA LEU A 6 5.12 16.35 -19.60
C LEU A 6 5.38 14.88 -19.28
N HIS A 7 4.45 14.02 -19.70
CA HIS A 7 4.58 12.58 -19.54
C HIS A 7 4.19 11.83 -20.83
N GLU A 8 4.58 10.56 -20.91
CA GLU A 8 4.26 9.73 -22.06
C GLU A 8 2.75 9.41 -22.14
N ASP A 9 2.19 9.51 -23.34
CA ASP A 9 0.85 9.02 -23.64
C ASP A 9 0.85 7.50 -23.84
N VAL A 10 0.79 6.71 -22.77
CA VAL A 10 0.81 5.25 -22.90
C VAL A 10 -0.43 4.75 -23.65
N ALA A 11 -0.22 4.04 -24.77
CA ALA A 11 -1.27 3.50 -25.61
C ALA A 11 -0.83 2.17 -26.27
N GLU A 12 -1.79 1.30 -26.58
CA GLU A 12 -1.55 0.03 -27.26
C GLU A 12 -1.03 0.23 -28.69
N GLY A 13 -0.16 -0.67 -29.16
CA GLY A 13 0.40 -0.66 -30.52
C GLY A 13 1.64 0.20 -30.72
N PHE A 14 2.11 0.88 -29.67
CA PHE A 14 3.36 1.65 -29.65
C PHE A 14 4.46 0.91 -28.90
N TRP A 15 5.70 1.27 -29.19
CA TRP A 15 6.86 0.63 -28.58
C TRP A 15 6.94 0.88 -27.07
N CYS A 16 7.69 0.03 -26.36
CA CYS A 16 8.15 0.33 -25.01
C CYS A 16 9.66 0.15 -24.96
N LEU A 17 10.37 1.20 -24.55
CA LEU A 17 11.83 1.18 -24.44
C LEU A 17 12.23 0.55 -23.09
N GLY A 18 13.20 -0.36 -23.15
CA GLY A 18 13.68 -1.10 -21.99
C GLY A 18 14.76 -0.38 -21.19
N HIS A 19 15.48 -1.17 -20.38
CA HIS A 19 16.61 -0.69 -19.58
C HIS A 19 17.72 -0.14 -20.50
N PRO A 20 18.30 1.06 -20.24
CA PRO A 20 19.42 1.56 -21.03
C PRO A 20 20.63 0.60 -20.92
N LEU A 21 21.27 0.34 -22.06
CA LEU A 21 22.43 -0.53 -22.18
C LEU A 21 23.66 0.26 -22.64
N ASP A 22 24.84 -0.21 -22.23
CA ASP A 22 26.10 0.22 -22.81
C ASP A 22 26.36 -0.48 -24.17
N LEU A 23 27.46 -0.11 -24.84
CA LEU A 23 27.85 -0.71 -26.13
C LEU A 23 28.18 -2.21 -26.06
N GLN A 24 28.37 -2.77 -24.86
CA GLN A 24 28.58 -4.21 -24.65
C GLN A 24 27.26 -4.94 -24.37
N GLY A 25 26.12 -4.23 -24.38
CA GLY A 25 24.81 -4.79 -24.09
C GLY A 25 24.55 -5.01 -22.59
N ARG A 26 25.33 -4.36 -21.71
CA ARG A 26 25.14 -4.46 -20.25
C ARG A 26 24.25 -3.33 -19.77
N GLU A 27 23.35 -3.65 -18.84
CA GLU A 27 22.51 -2.66 -18.17
C GLU A 27 23.36 -1.60 -17.47
N LEU A 28 22.97 -0.33 -17.63
CA LEU A 28 23.61 0.77 -16.90
C LEU A 28 23.33 0.62 -15.40
N ASN A 29 24.36 0.70 -14.56
CA ASN A 29 24.17 0.57 -13.11
C ASN A 29 23.42 1.76 -12.48
N ASP A 30 23.52 2.96 -13.08
CA ASP A 30 22.85 4.17 -12.60
C ASP A 30 22.02 4.81 -13.74
N PRO A 31 20.84 4.25 -14.06
CA PRO A 31 19.94 4.82 -15.05
C PRO A 31 19.23 6.09 -14.55
N TRP A 32 19.13 6.31 -13.23
CA TRP A 32 18.48 7.49 -12.65
C TRP A 32 19.25 8.80 -12.90
N GLN A 33 20.51 8.73 -13.32
CA GLN A 33 21.30 9.91 -13.67
C GLN A 33 20.63 10.83 -14.72
N PHE A 34 19.67 10.33 -15.50
CA PHE A 34 18.92 11.11 -16.51
C PHE A 34 17.66 11.78 -15.96
N THR A 35 17.36 11.59 -14.67
CA THR A 35 16.16 12.14 -14.02
C THR A 35 16.47 12.94 -12.75
N VAL A 36 17.74 13.09 -12.37
CA VAL A 36 18.15 13.82 -11.14
C VAL A 36 18.31 15.33 -11.31
N GLY A 37 18.11 15.86 -12.52
CA GLY A 37 18.21 17.31 -12.77
C GLY A 37 19.65 17.84 -12.82
N ALA A 38 20.60 17.01 -13.28
CA ALA A 38 22.02 17.35 -13.40
C ALA A 38 22.61 16.76 -14.69
N PRO A 39 23.76 17.27 -15.19
CA PRO A 39 24.41 16.69 -16.36
C PRO A 39 24.74 15.22 -16.16
N ALA A 40 24.47 14.39 -17.16
CA ALA A 40 24.75 12.95 -17.08
C ALA A 40 26.25 12.70 -16.94
N HIS A 41 26.65 11.82 -16.04
CA HIS A 41 28.07 11.50 -15.85
C HIS A 41 28.54 10.38 -16.80
N PHE A 42 27.62 9.54 -17.30
CA PHE A 42 27.90 8.54 -18.31
C PHE A 42 28.09 9.20 -19.68
N LYS A 43 29.27 9.04 -20.28
CA LYS A 43 29.65 9.72 -21.54
C LYS A 43 29.81 8.79 -22.74
N ALA A 44 29.66 7.48 -22.55
CA ALA A 44 29.70 6.52 -23.67
C ALA A 44 28.35 6.48 -24.41
N ARG A 45 28.31 5.83 -25.58
CA ARG A 45 27.05 5.63 -26.31
C ARG A 45 26.11 4.73 -25.51
N ILE A 46 24.83 5.08 -25.54
CA ILE A 46 23.74 4.37 -24.90
C ILE A 46 22.88 3.74 -26.00
N ARG A 47 22.42 2.52 -25.73
CA ARG A 47 21.50 1.77 -26.58
C ARG A 47 20.26 1.38 -25.79
N PHE A 48 19.08 1.56 -26.38
CA PHE A 48 17.82 1.13 -25.79
C PHE A 48 17.27 -0.12 -26.52
N PRO A 49 17.09 -1.24 -25.80
CA PRO A 49 16.34 -2.38 -26.32
C PRO A 49 14.84 -2.08 -26.31
N LEU A 50 14.06 -2.86 -27.06
CA LEU A 50 12.60 -2.83 -26.99
C LEU A 50 12.11 -3.87 -26.00
N SER A 51 11.41 -3.43 -24.96
CA SER A 51 10.65 -4.32 -24.08
C SER A 51 9.33 -4.77 -24.72
N LEU A 52 8.78 -3.93 -25.62
CA LEU A 52 7.64 -4.25 -26.46
C LEU A 52 7.85 -3.66 -27.85
N GLU A 53 7.65 -4.47 -28.89
CA GLU A 53 7.67 -4.00 -30.27
C GLU A 53 6.41 -3.17 -30.59
N GLY A 54 6.57 -2.12 -31.39
CA GLY A 54 5.45 -1.27 -31.78
C GLY A 54 5.89 -0.09 -32.62
N THR A 55 4.95 0.79 -32.95
CA THR A 55 5.23 2.01 -33.72
C THR A 55 6.01 3.00 -32.86
N SER A 56 7.08 3.60 -33.42
CA SER A 56 7.85 4.65 -32.74
C SER A 56 7.08 5.96 -32.64
N ARG A 57 7.32 6.73 -31.58
CA ARG A 57 6.72 8.06 -31.35
C ARG A 57 7.79 9.14 -31.19
N ASP A 58 7.39 10.40 -31.29
CA ASP A 58 8.29 11.54 -31.16
C ASP A 58 8.79 11.73 -29.72
N TYR A 59 7.94 11.41 -28.73
CA TYR A 59 8.23 11.37 -27.30
C TYR A 59 7.83 10.01 -26.72
N SER A 60 8.71 9.40 -25.92
CA SER A 60 8.46 8.17 -25.16
C SER A 60 9.27 8.13 -23.87
N HIS A 61 8.88 7.29 -22.92
CA HIS A 61 9.73 6.94 -21.78
C HIS A 61 10.41 5.60 -22.02
N ALA A 62 11.67 5.52 -21.58
CA ALA A 62 12.34 4.25 -21.30
C ALA A 62 12.20 3.88 -19.82
N ALA A 63 12.84 2.78 -19.42
CA ALA A 63 12.85 2.36 -18.02
C ALA A 63 13.18 3.52 -17.07
N PHE A 64 12.58 3.47 -15.87
CA PHE A 64 12.73 4.48 -14.81
C PHE A 64 12.24 5.89 -15.20
N GLY A 65 11.39 6.02 -16.23
CA GLY A 65 10.82 7.30 -16.65
C GLY A 65 11.81 8.19 -17.39
N THR A 66 12.85 7.60 -18.01
CA THR A 66 13.84 8.35 -18.78
C THR A 66 13.21 8.88 -20.08
N PRO A 67 13.14 10.20 -20.31
CA PRO A 67 12.53 10.76 -21.52
C PRO A 67 13.41 10.52 -22.75
N VAL A 68 12.84 9.93 -23.79
CA VAL A 68 13.49 9.69 -25.09
C VAL A 68 12.73 10.42 -26.18
N VAL A 69 13.44 11.20 -26.98
CA VAL A 69 12.90 12.07 -28.02
C VAL A 69 13.58 11.82 -29.35
N ASN A 70 12.87 12.02 -30.46
CA ASN A 70 13.48 11.98 -31.78
C ASN A 70 14.12 13.34 -32.16
N ALA A 71 14.78 13.38 -33.32
CA ALA A 71 15.44 14.58 -33.84
C ALA A 71 14.54 15.82 -33.95
N LYS A 72 13.28 15.62 -34.35
CA LYS A 72 12.30 16.69 -34.51
C LYS A 72 12.02 17.37 -33.17
N LEU A 73 11.75 16.58 -32.14
CA LEU A 73 11.51 17.12 -30.80
C LEU A 73 12.79 17.65 -30.13
N ALA A 74 13.93 16.97 -30.33
CA ALA A 74 15.23 17.44 -29.85
C ALA A 74 15.55 18.87 -30.34
N THR A 75 15.24 19.18 -31.60
CA THR A 75 15.46 20.51 -32.19
C THR A 75 14.65 21.59 -31.45
N ILE A 76 13.38 21.31 -31.10
CA ILE A 76 12.52 22.26 -30.37
C ILE A 76 13.14 22.62 -29.02
N PHE A 77 13.58 21.61 -28.25
CA PHE A 77 14.21 21.84 -26.95
C PHE A 77 15.55 22.57 -27.07
N GLN A 78 16.35 22.24 -28.08
CA GLN A 78 17.63 22.90 -28.33
C GLN A 78 17.47 24.39 -28.69
N GLU A 79 16.42 24.76 -29.42
CA GLU A 79 16.14 26.15 -29.80
C GLU A 79 15.54 26.96 -28.65
N LEU A 80 14.56 26.38 -27.94
CA LEU A 80 13.75 27.13 -26.98
C LEU A 80 14.32 27.11 -25.56
N ALA A 81 15.04 26.05 -25.17
CA ALA A 81 15.57 25.86 -23.82
C ALA A 81 17.01 25.28 -23.79
N PRO A 82 17.97 25.84 -24.55
CA PRO A 82 19.33 25.28 -24.71
C PRO A 82 20.14 25.16 -23.40
N ASN A 83 19.82 25.97 -22.39
CA ASN A 83 20.54 25.98 -21.11
C ASN A 83 19.87 25.09 -20.05
N ASP A 84 18.67 24.61 -20.31
CA ASP A 84 17.87 23.84 -19.35
C ASP A 84 17.95 22.33 -19.63
N VAL A 85 18.47 21.91 -20.78
CA VAL A 85 18.50 20.51 -21.21
C VAL A 85 19.87 20.07 -21.72
N GLU A 86 20.17 18.78 -21.55
CA GLU A 86 21.22 18.05 -22.23
C GLU A 86 20.56 16.98 -23.13
N LEU A 87 20.91 16.98 -24.42
CA LEU A 87 20.44 15.99 -25.39
C LEU A 87 21.53 14.95 -25.63
N ILE A 88 21.30 13.72 -25.18
CA ILE A 88 22.31 12.65 -25.22
C ILE A 88 21.95 11.68 -26.36
N PRO A 89 22.76 11.57 -27.43
CA PRO A 89 22.45 10.69 -28.54
C PRO A 89 22.39 9.22 -28.13
N VAL A 90 21.37 8.50 -28.60
CA VAL A 90 21.17 7.07 -28.32
C VAL A 90 20.84 6.27 -29.57
N GLU A 91 21.14 4.97 -29.51
CA GLU A 91 20.73 3.98 -30.50
C GLU A 91 19.48 3.25 -29.99
N VAL A 92 18.48 3.03 -30.85
CA VAL A 92 17.27 2.27 -30.50
C VAL A 92 17.19 1.03 -31.37
N ASP A 93 16.93 -0.10 -30.75
CA ASP A 93 16.90 -1.39 -31.45
C ASP A 93 15.88 -1.40 -32.57
N SER A 94 16.30 -1.91 -33.73
CA SER A 94 15.47 -2.08 -34.92
C SER A 94 14.83 -0.80 -35.48
N HIS A 95 15.24 0.38 -35.02
CA HIS A 95 14.70 1.68 -35.44
C HIS A 95 15.81 2.63 -35.88
N ALA A 96 15.71 3.16 -37.10
CA ALA A 96 16.67 4.12 -37.62
C ALA A 96 16.47 5.49 -36.95
N GLY A 97 17.52 6.00 -36.29
CA GLY A 97 17.53 7.30 -35.61
C GLY A 97 17.87 8.50 -36.52
N PRO A 98 17.98 9.71 -35.95
CA PRO A 98 18.53 9.92 -34.59
C PRO A 98 17.49 10.08 -33.47
N TYR A 99 17.81 9.51 -32.30
CA TYR A 99 17.09 9.62 -31.03
C TYR A 99 18.03 10.16 -29.94
N PHE A 100 17.43 10.75 -28.91
CA PHE A 100 18.15 11.39 -27.81
C PHE A 100 17.44 11.12 -26.47
N ILE A 101 18.20 10.95 -25.40
CA ILE A 101 17.65 11.18 -24.05
C ILE A 101 17.52 12.68 -23.87
N LEU A 102 16.34 13.12 -23.40
CA LEU A 102 16.10 14.48 -22.96
C LEU A 102 16.35 14.56 -21.45
N ASN A 103 17.53 15.03 -21.06
CA ASN A 103 17.92 15.21 -19.67
C ASN A 103 17.70 16.66 -19.25
N ALA A 104 16.83 16.92 -18.27
CA ALA A 104 16.67 18.25 -17.69
C ALA A 104 17.83 18.54 -16.74
N LEU A 105 18.39 19.76 -16.79
CA LEU A 105 19.58 20.15 -16.04
C LEU A 105 19.28 21.02 -14.81
N ARG A 106 18.00 21.28 -14.55
CA ARG A 106 17.54 22.16 -13.48
C ARG A 106 16.59 21.44 -12.54
N THR A 107 16.86 21.59 -11.25
CA THR A 107 15.95 21.24 -10.16
C THR A 107 15.43 22.50 -9.49
N VAL A 108 14.12 22.59 -9.24
CA VAL A 108 13.50 23.78 -8.65
C VAL A 108 12.63 23.39 -7.45
N PRO A 109 12.80 24.02 -6.27
CA PRO A 109 11.94 23.80 -5.10
C PRO A 109 10.62 24.56 -5.22
N CYS A 110 9.73 24.06 -6.08
CA CYS A 110 8.53 24.79 -6.49
C CYS A 110 7.22 24.07 -6.19
N VAL A 111 7.20 22.85 -5.66
CA VAL A 111 5.93 22.16 -5.38
C VAL A 111 5.12 22.95 -4.34
N ASP A 112 3.84 23.13 -4.63
CA ASP A 112 2.86 23.70 -3.71
C ASP A 112 1.90 22.59 -3.26
N THR A 113 2.25 21.94 -2.15
CA THR A 113 1.48 20.82 -1.61
C THR A 113 0.12 21.25 -1.05
N GLU A 114 -0.05 22.53 -0.72
CA GLU A 114 -1.34 23.07 -0.27
C GLU A 114 -2.28 23.34 -1.44
N ALA A 115 -1.75 23.75 -2.60
CA ALA A 115 -2.51 23.88 -3.84
C ALA A 115 -2.69 22.54 -4.59
N SER A 116 -1.92 21.51 -4.27
CA SER A 116 -2.02 20.16 -4.86
C SER A 116 -3.18 19.36 -4.28
N GLU A 117 -3.75 18.43 -5.05
CA GLU A 117 -4.95 17.67 -4.67
C GLU A 117 -4.71 16.81 -3.43
N GLU A 118 -3.69 15.95 -3.48
CA GLU A 118 -3.30 15.10 -2.36
C GLU A 118 -1.77 15.03 -2.27
N ALA A 119 -1.24 15.05 -1.06
CA ALA A 119 0.19 14.91 -0.79
C ALA A 119 0.38 13.99 0.42
N TYR A 120 1.10 12.89 0.21
CA TYR A 120 1.43 11.91 1.23
C TYR A 120 2.92 11.94 1.50
N TYR A 121 3.31 11.80 2.76
CA TYR A 121 4.70 11.87 3.19
C TYR A 121 5.13 10.53 3.77
N TRP A 122 6.42 10.22 3.63
CA TRP A 122 7.03 9.14 4.38
C TRP A 122 7.09 9.49 5.86
N THR A 123 6.74 8.54 6.71
CA THR A 123 6.75 8.64 8.17
C THR A 123 7.74 7.65 8.77
N GLU A 124 8.08 7.82 10.05
CA GLU A 124 8.94 6.86 10.77
C GLU A 124 8.36 5.43 10.73
N GLU A 125 7.03 5.34 10.70
CA GLU A 125 6.26 4.10 10.71
C GLU A 125 6.38 3.31 9.40
N ASP A 126 6.79 3.96 8.30
CA ASP A 126 7.04 3.32 7.01
C ASP A 126 8.41 2.60 6.96
N GLY A 127 9.25 2.75 7.99
CA GLY A 127 10.48 1.96 8.14
C GLY A 127 11.64 2.36 7.23
N ILE A 128 11.59 3.54 6.59
CA ILE A 128 12.66 4.08 5.72
C ILE A 128 13.13 5.43 6.29
N PRO A 129 14.05 5.44 7.27
CA PRO A 129 14.47 6.65 7.99
C PRO A 129 14.97 7.78 7.06
N GLU A 130 15.66 7.43 5.98
CA GLU A 130 16.25 8.39 5.04
C GLU A 130 15.21 9.16 4.23
N LYS A 131 13.98 8.64 4.14
CA LYS A 131 12.87 9.27 3.40
C LYS A 131 11.90 10.04 4.29
N VAL A 132 11.96 9.89 5.61
CA VAL A 132 11.00 10.51 6.54
C VAL A 132 10.88 12.02 6.28
N GLY A 133 9.65 12.50 6.13
CA GLY A 133 9.33 13.90 5.84
C GLY A 133 9.41 14.29 4.35
N THR A 134 9.86 13.40 3.47
CA THR A 134 9.83 13.61 2.01
C THR A 134 8.50 13.14 1.40
N LEU A 135 8.16 13.64 0.21
CA LEU A 135 6.96 13.22 -0.50
C LEU A 135 7.06 11.73 -0.88
N ARG A 136 6.05 10.97 -0.49
CA ARG A 136 5.85 9.57 -0.91
C ARG A 136 5.03 9.48 -2.18
N SER A 137 3.99 10.29 -2.28
CA SER A 137 3.16 10.43 -3.47
C SER A 137 2.48 11.80 -3.48
N ILE A 138 2.20 12.29 -4.68
CA ILE A 138 1.48 13.53 -4.91
C ILE A 138 0.52 13.33 -6.09
N TYR A 139 -0.72 13.79 -5.94
CA TYR A 139 -1.76 13.74 -6.97
C TYR A 139 -2.25 15.16 -7.26
N GLY A 140 -2.63 15.42 -8.52
CA GLY A 140 -3.04 16.74 -8.98
C GLY A 140 -2.01 17.81 -8.63
N MET A 141 -0.73 17.53 -8.89
CA MET A 141 0.40 18.35 -8.45
C MET A 141 0.28 19.78 -8.95
N ARG A 142 0.51 20.74 -8.05
CA ARG A 142 0.64 22.16 -8.38
C ARG A 142 2.01 22.68 -7.99
N ILE A 143 2.48 23.67 -8.73
CA ILE A 143 3.71 24.39 -8.43
C ILE A 143 3.40 25.87 -8.14
N ALA A 144 4.29 26.53 -7.41
CA ALA A 144 4.28 27.97 -7.20
C ALA A 144 5.09 28.68 -8.30
N PRO A 145 4.45 29.31 -9.31
CA PRO A 145 5.16 29.92 -10.45
C PRO A 145 6.23 30.95 -10.06
N PRO A 146 6.05 31.79 -9.02
CA PRO A 146 7.09 32.73 -8.60
C PRO A 146 8.42 32.10 -8.19
N LYS A 147 8.44 30.81 -7.84
CA LYS A 147 9.67 30.09 -7.45
C LYS A 147 10.46 29.53 -8.65
N VAL A 148 9.86 29.48 -9.84
CA VAL A 148 10.47 28.83 -11.02
C VAL A 148 11.56 29.68 -11.67
N GLY A 149 11.47 31.00 -11.56
CA GLY A 149 12.44 31.90 -12.18
C GLY A 149 12.33 31.90 -13.71
N ASP A 150 13.46 31.70 -14.39
CA ASP A 150 13.57 31.74 -15.86
C ASP A 150 13.60 30.34 -16.52
N ALA A 151 13.48 29.27 -15.74
CA ALA A 151 13.52 27.90 -16.25
C ALA A 151 12.32 27.60 -17.15
N LYS A 152 12.59 27.04 -18.33
CA LYS A 152 11.57 26.55 -19.28
C LYS A 152 11.42 25.05 -19.23
N VAL A 153 12.46 24.33 -18.81
CA VAL A 153 12.43 22.87 -18.59
C VAL A 153 13.13 22.56 -17.27
N PHE A 154 12.48 21.86 -16.36
CA PHE A 154 13.06 21.54 -15.05
C PHE A 154 12.33 20.38 -14.38
N ARG A 155 12.90 19.88 -13.28
CA ARG A 155 12.27 18.90 -12.38
C ARG A 155 12.00 19.56 -11.02
N PRO A 156 10.84 19.33 -10.39
CA PRO A 156 10.62 19.78 -9.02
C PRO A 156 11.57 19.03 -8.07
N SER A 157 12.27 19.72 -7.18
CA SER A 157 13.24 19.07 -6.29
C SER A 157 12.59 18.13 -5.26
N GLU A 158 11.32 18.40 -4.93
CA GLU A 158 10.51 17.62 -4.00
C GLU A 158 9.87 16.40 -4.68
N TRP A 159 9.80 16.39 -6.03
CA TRP A 159 9.17 15.34 -6.83
C TRP A 159 9.85 15.22 -8.19
N ASP A 160 11.04 14.62 -8.21
CA ASP A 160 11.92 14.54 -9.37
C ASP A 160 11.39 13.63 -10.50
N VAL A 161 10.36 12.84 -10.23
CA VAL A 161 9.63 12.03 -11.22
C VAL A 161 9.04 12.91 -12.34
N ALA A 162 8.53 14.09 -12.00
CA ALA A 162 7.88 14.98 -12.95
C ALA A 162 8.88 15.74 -13.85
N LEU A 163 8.51 15.95 -15.11
CA LEU A 163 9.27 16.77 -16.06
C LEU A 163 8.41 17.98 -16.44
N ILE A 164 8.75 19.15 -15.91
CA ILE A 164 7.95 20.35 -16.11
C ILE A 164 8.48 21.13 -17.31
N VAL A 165 7.58 21.53 -18.20
CA VAL A 165 7.85 22.38 -19.36
C VAL A 165 6.98 23.64 -19.34
N SER A 166 7.49 24.73 -19.89
CA SER A 166 6.73 25.97 -20.06
C SER A 166 5.67 25.85 -21.16
N GLU A 167 4.68 26.73 -21.11
CA GLU A 167 3.67 26.92 -22.17
C GLU A 167 4.29 27.07 -23.57
N GLU A 168 5.40 27.81 -23.69
CA GLU A 168 6.09 28.02 -24.97
C GLU A 168 6.59 26.70 -25.58
N ILE A 169 7.15 25.79 -24.76
CA ILE A 169 7.60 24.47 -25.19
C ILE A 169 6.40 23.61 -25.60
N LYS A 170 5.35 23.58 -24.76
CA LYS A 170 4.11 22.85 -25.04
C LYS A 170 3.52 23.28 -26.39
N ASP A 171 3.35 24.58 -26.60
CA ASP A 171 2.77 25.13 -27.83
C ASP A 171 3.63 24.86 -29.07
N ALA A 172 4.96 24.81 -28.91
CA ALA A 172 5.86 24.40 -29.99
C ALA A 172 5.69 22.91 -30.33
N MET A 173 5.55 22.04 -29.32
CA MET A 173 5.30 20.60 -29.50
C MET A 173 3.94 20.36 -30.18
N GLU A 174 2.89 21.04 -29.76
CA GLU A 174 1.55 20.92 -30.36
C GLU A 174 1.52 21.42 -31.81
N ARG A 175 2.11 22.59 -32.09
CA ARG A 175 2.20 23.12 -33.46
C ARG A 175 3.02 22.24 -34.39
N ALA A 176 4.06 21.59 -33.87
CA ALA A 176 4.85 20.63 -34.62
C ALA A 176 4.14 19.28 -34.79
N GLY A 177 3.01 19.04 -34.12
CA GLY A 177 2.30 17.76 -34.15
C GLY A 177 3.15 16.62 -33.59
N ILE A 178 3.75 16.84 -32.42
CA ILE A 178 4.52 15.83 -31.69
C ILE A 178 3.58 14.76 -31.14
N THR A 179 3.95 13.50 -31.36
CA THR A 179 3.21 12.31 -30.92
C THR A 179 3.81 11.71 -29.64
N GLY A 180 2.97 11.05 -28.83
CA GLY A 180 3.41 10.33 -27.63
C GLY A 180 3.56 11.16 -26.36
N ALA A 181 3.24 12.45 -26.40
CA ALA A 181 3.29 13.35 -25.24
C ALA A 181 1.89 13.69 -24.74
N LYS A 182 1.74 13.75 -23.41
CA LYS A 182 0.60 14.34 -22.71
C LYS A 182 1.09 15.47 -21.79
N PHE A 183 0.22 16.46 -21.59
CA PHE A 183 0.49 17.61 -20.76
C PHE A 183 -0.60 17.73 -19.69
N GLU A 184 -0.18 17.83 -18.44
CA GLU A 184 -1.07 18.16 -17.33
C GLU A 184 -0.70 19.53 -16.78
N ALA A 185 -1.66 20.44 -16.69
CA ALA A 185 -1.39 21.79 -16.18
C ALA A 185 -1.08 21.74 -14.68
N VAL A 186 0.12 22.19 -14.30
CA VAL A 186 0.56 22.27 -12.89
C VAL A 186 0.48 23.69 -12.32
N THR A 187 -0.02 24.62 -13.12
CA THR A 187 -0.33 26.00 -12.75
C THR A 187 -1.80 26.32 -12.98
N GLY A 188 -2.28 27.42 -12.42
CA GLY A 188 -3.68 27.83 -12.50
C GLY A 188 -4.50 27.34 -11.30
N PRO A 189 -5.81 27.61 -11.29
CA PRO A 189 -6.66 27.25 -10.17
C PRO A 189 -6.75 25.72 -10.00
N PRO A 190 -6.90 25.23 -8.75
CA PRO A 190 -7.19 23.83 -8.50
C PRO A 190 -8.41 23.34 -9.27
N THR A 191 -8.36 22.10 -9.76
CA THR A 191 -9.46 21.42 -10.46
C THR A 191 -10.29 20.54 -9.52
N PHE A 192 -9.89 20.39 -8.27
CA PHE A 192 -10.56 19.59 -7.25
C PHE A 192 -11.50 20.43 -6.37
N ASP A 193 -12.50 19.78 -5.79
CA ASP A 193 -13.39 20.39 -4.80
C ASP A 193 -12.63 20.56 -3.46
N PRO A 194 -12.45 21.80 -2.95
CA PRO A 194 -11.70 22.05 -1.71
C PRO A 194 -12.35 21.40 -0.48
N VAL A 195 -13.68 21.24 -0.45
CA VAL A 195 -14.37 20.58 0.66
C VAL A 195 -14.05 19.10 0.64
N ARG A 196 -14.24 18.44 -0.51
CA ARG A 196 -13.91 17.02 -0.68
C ARG A 196 -12.44 16.72 -0.41
N ARG A 197 -11.53 17.62 -0.81
CA ARG A 197 -10.10 17.51 -0.47
C ARG A 197 -9.88 17.58 1.03
N ALA A 198 -10.46 18.55 1.71
CA ALA A 198 -10.32 18.68 3.17
C ALA A 198 -10.85 17.42 3.89
N GLU A 199 -11.98 16.87 3.44
CA GLU A 199 -12.53 15.63 3.96
C GLU A 199 -11.62 14.41 3.71
N THR A 200 -11.02 14.32 2.51
CA THR A 200 -10.10 13.24 2.14
C THR A 200 -8.81 13.30 2.97
N LYS A 201 -8.21 14.49 3.08
CA LYS A 201 -7.06 14.74 3.94
C LYS A 201 -7.38 14.37 5.40
N ARG A 202 -8.52 14.81 5.91
CA ARG A 202 -8.95 14.53 7.28
C ARG A 202 -9.13 13.04 7.54
N ARG A 203 -9.72 12.31 6.59
CA ARG A 203 -9.89 10.86 6.65
C ARG A 203 -8.55 10.15 6.72
N GLY A 204 -7.60 10.53 5.84
CA GLY A 204 -6.24 10.01 5.84
C GLY A 204 -5.53 10.23 7.18
N GLU A 205 -5.62 11.44 7.74
CA GLU A 205 -5.04 11.76 9.06
C GLU A 205 -5.59 10.87 10.18
N LEU A 206 -6.92 10.68 10.24
CA LEU A 206 -7.56 9.84 11.25
C LEU A 206 -7.16 8.36 11.09
N TRP A 207 -7.07 7.88 9.85
CA TRP A 207 -6.62 6.54 9.54
C TRP A 207 -5.19 6.29 9.94
N ASP A 208 -4.27 7.17 9.54
CA ASP A 208 -2.85 7.04 9.87
C ASP A 208 -2.64 7.07 11.38
N GLN A 209 -3.34 7.96 12.08
CA GLN A 209 -3.31 8.01 13.54
C GLN A 209 -3.72 6.67 14.19
N ALA A 210 -4.81 6.05 13.73
CA ALA A 210 -5.26 4.77 14.26
C ALA A 210 -4.31 3.62 13.89
N ARG A 211 -3.85 3.58 12.63
CA ARG A 211 -2.93 2.56 12.10
C ARG A 211 -1.60 2.59 12.85
N TYR A 212 -0.99 3.75 13.04
CA TYR A 212 0.30 3.87 13.74
C TYR A 212 0.18 3.49 15.21
N ALA A 213 -0.86 3.97 15.89
CA ALA A 213 -1.11 3.59 17.28
C ALA A 213 -1.31 2.07 17.44
N ARG A 214 -1.98 1.41 16.48
CA ARG A 214 -2.18 -0.04 16.49
C ARG A 214 -0.92 -0.82 16.12
N ALA A 215 -0.18 -0.37 15.11
CA ALA A 215 1.11 -0.95 14.73
C ALA A 215 2.11 -0.96 15.90
N ALA A 216 2.12 0.09 16.74
CA ALA A 216 2.94 0.10 17.95
C ALA A 216 2.58 -1.02 18.94
N VAL A 217 1.28 -1.33 19.10
CA VAL A 217 0.81 -2.48 19.91
C VAL A 217 1.31 -3.78 19.29
N TRP A 218 1.10 -3.97 17.99
CA TRP A 218 1.52 -5.16 17.24
C TRP A 218 3.02 -5.44 17.33
N ARG A 219 3.87 -4.42 17.13
CA ARG A 219 5.33 -4.56 17.29
C ARG A 219 5.72 -4.94 18.72
N GLY A 220 4.96 -4.53 19.72
CA GLY A 220 5.16 -4.94 21.12
C GLY A 220 4.80 -6.41 21.39
N LEU A 221 4.02 -7.04 20.51
CA LEU A 221 3.58 -8.44 20.66
C LEU A 221 4.46 -9.44 19.90
N GLY A 222 5.41 -9.04 19.07
CA GLY A 222 6.30 -10.00 18.43
C GLY A 222 7.10 -9.44 17.28
N ASN A 223 7.94 -10.29 16.70
CA ASN A 223 8.74 -9.94 15.55
C ASN A 223 7.91 -10.03 14.25
N MET A 224 7.75 -8.90 13.58
CA MET A 224 7.13 -8.81 12.25
C MET A 224 8.18 -9.03 11.16
N SER A 225 7.77 -9.56 10.01
CA SER A 225 8.63 -9.78 8.83
C SER A 225 7.78 -9.65 7.56
N ASP A 226 8.36 -9.14 6.49
CA ASP A 226 7.72 -9.11 5.16
C ASP A 226 7.39 -10.53 4.66
N ASP A 227 8.12 -11.55 5.11
CA ASP A 227 7.82 -12.96 4.84
C ASP A 227 6.47 -13.43 5.43
N PHE A 228 5.90 -12.67 6.37
CA PHE A 228 4.62 -12.98 7.01
C PHE A 228 3.46 -12.20 6.37
N TYR A 229 3.68 -11.60 5.20
CA TYR A 229 2.70 -10.79 4.49
C TYR A 229 1.36 -11.52 4.27
N ILE A 230 0.27 -10.82 4.58
CA ILE A 230 -1.10 -11.21 4.27
C ILE A 230 -1.68 -10.11 3.36
N PRO A 231 -2.13 -10.43 2.14
CA PRO A 231 -2.69 -9.44 1.23
C PRO A 231 -3.91 -8.73 1.83
N PRO A 232 -3.98 -7.39 1.74
CA PRO A 232 -5.17 -6.68 2.15
C PRO A 232 -6.30 -6.90 1.13
N VAL A 233 -7.54 -6.80 1.61
CA VAL A 233 -8.75 -6.81 0.77
C VAL A 233 -9.36 -5.41 0.78
N VAL A 234 -9.61 -4.88 -0.41
CA VAL A 234 -10.28 -3.57 -0.58
C VAL A 234 -11.79 -3.77 -0.46
N GLY A 235 -12.45 -2.90 0.31
CA GLY A 235 -13.89 -2.95 0.57
C GLY A 235 -14.29 -3.92 1.69
N GLY A 236 -15.58 -4.22 1.73
CA GLY A 236 -16.20 -5.08 2.75
C GLY A 236 -16.69 -4.30 3.98
N PRO A 237 -17.20 -5.01 5.00
CA PRO A 237 -17.98 -4.44 6.09
C PRO A 237 -17.15 -3.77 7.20
N TRP A 238 -15.85 -3.59 7.02
CA TRP A 238 -14.98 -3.00 8.04
C TRP A 238 -15.12 -1.47 8.05
N PRO A 239 -14.91 -0.79 9.19
CA PRO A 239 -15.17 0.65 9.32
C PRO A 239 -14.42 1.53 8.31
N GLY A 240 -13.18 1.14 7.97
CA GLY A 240 -12.35 1.80 6.97
C GLY A 240 -12.52 1.27 5.54
N GLU A 241 -13.53 0.44 5.25
CA GLU A 241 -13.75 -0.17 3.92
C GLU A 241 -12.47 -0.84 3.35
N ARG A 242 -11.68 -1.43 4.24
CA ARG A 242 -10.48 -2.19 3.92
C ARG A 242 -10.28 -3.24 5.01
N GLN A 243 -9.74 -4.38 4.62
CA GLN A 243 -9.48 -5.49 5.53
C GLN A 243 -8.00 -5.83 5.46
N TRP A 244 -7.35 -5.81 6.61
CA TRP A 244 -5.92 -6.06 6.75
C TRP A 244 -5.70 -6.99 7.93
N TRP A 245 -4.67 -7.81 7.84
CA TRP A 245 -4.16 -8.64 8.92
C TRP A 245 -2.65 -8.47 9.10
N GLN A 246 -2.20 -8.49 10.35
CA GLN A 246 -0.78 -8.52 10.67
C GLN A 246 -0.40 -9.87 11.26
N ALA A 247 0.79 -10.34 10.93
CA ALA A 247 1.34 -11.56 11.48
C ALA A 247 2.70 -11.28 12.14
N MET A 248 2.92 -11.92 13.28
CA MET A 248 4.11 -11.75 14.09
C MET A 248 4.53 -13.05 14.75
N ARG A 249 5.84 -13.30 14.70
CA ARG A 249 6.44 -14.42 15.42
C ARG A 249 6.65 -14.04 16.87
N ARG A 250 6.08 -14.84 17.76
CA ARG A 250 6.18 -14.68 19.20
C ARG A 250 7.55 -15.16 19.72
N PRO A 251 8.04 -14.66 20.87
CA PRO A 251 9.30 -15.11 21.49
C PRO A 251 9.38 -16.63 21.71
N GLU A 252 8.25 -17.25 22.06
CA GLU A 252 8.07 -18.69 22.26
C GLU A 252 8.01 -19.50 20.95
N GLY A 253 8.01 -18.83 19.80
CA GLY A 253 8.06 -19.43 18.48
C GLY A 253 6.71 -19.63 17.79
N SER A 254 5.59 -19.40 18.48
CA SER A 254 4.25 -19.38 17.87
C SER A 254 4.08 -18.25 16.87
N MET A 255 3.10 -18.40 15.97
CA MET A 255 2.66 -17.36 15.06
C MET A 255 1.35 -16.75 15.56
N LEU A 256 1.37 -15.45 15.81
CA LEU A 256 0.19 -14.65 16.13
C LEU A 256 -0.26 -13.91 14.87
N ILE A 257 -1.52 -14.06 14.50
CA ILE A 257 -2.17 -13.32 13.41
C ILE A 257 -3.30 -12.49 14.01
N VAL A 258 -3.33 -11.20 13.71
CA VAL A 258 -4.32 -10.24 14.21
C VAL A 258 -5.02 -9.54 13.07
N THR A 259 -6.27 -9.16 13.26
CA THR A 259 -6.93 -8.18 12.37
C THR A 259 -6.31 -6.80 12.61
N ASP A 260 -6.22 -6.01 11.54
CA ASP A 260 -5.61 -4.68 11.53
C ASP A 260 -6.54 -3.72 10.78
N GLY A 261 -7.78 -3.62 11.24
CA GLY A 261 -8.74 -2.70 10.64
C GLY A 261 -10.14 -2.69 11.25
N LEU A 262 -10.49 -3.64 12.12
CA LEU A 262 -11.82 -3.65 12.76
C LEU A 262 -12.01 -2.45 13.70
N SER A 263 -10.91 -1.88 14.19
CA SER A 263 -10.89 -0.65 14.98
C SER A 263 -10.46 0.60 14.19
N ASP A 264 -10.44 0.55 12.85
CA ASP A 264 -10.24 1.75 12.03
C ASP A 264 -11.36 2.78 12.26
N PRO A 265 -11.08 4.08 12.14
CA PRO A 265 -12.13 5.10 12.18
C PRO A 265 -13.14 4.90 11.05
N PHE A 266 -14.42 5.15 11.33
CA PHE A 266 -15.45 5.13 10.30
C PHE A 266 -15.20 6.23 9.26
N ASN A 267 -15.33 5.86 7.99
CA ASN A 267 -15.14 6.76 6.85
C ASN A 267 -16.03 8.01 6.88
N ASP A 268 -17.24 7.92 7.41
CA ASP A 268 -18.21 9.01 7.44
C ASP A 268 -18.11 9.91 8.69
N ILE A 269 -17.19 9.61 9.62
CA ILE A 269 -16.97 10.39 10.85
C ILE A 269 -15.61 11.09 10.81
N LEU A 270 -15.60 12.38 10.48
CA LEU A 270 -14.39 13.17 10.26
C LEU A 270 -14.10 14.22 11.35
N ASP A 271 -15.09 14.54 12.18
CA ASP A 271 -15.01 15.57 13.22
C ASP A 271 -14.19 15.13 14.44
N ARG A 272 -13.98 13.83 14.61
CA ARG A 272 -13.21 13.23 15.72
C ARG A 272 -12.64 11.86 15.37
N PRO A 273 -11.56 11.41 16.04
CA PRO A 273 -11.12 10.02 15.99
C PRO A 273 -12.20 9.07 16.55
N THR A 274 -12.32 7.88 15.95
CA THR A 274 -13.15 6.79 16.45
C THR A 274 -12.37 5.48 16.44
N ALA A 275 -12.66 4.57 17.36
CA ALA A 275 -12.04 3.25 17.43
C ALA A 275 -12.84 2.19 16.65
N GLY A 276 -13.49 2.56 15.53
CA GLY A 276 -14.29 1.63 14.72
C GLY A 276 -15.29 0.81 15.52
N PHE A 277 -15.20 -0.52 15.40
CA PHE A 277 -16.01 -1.46 16.17
C PHE A 277 -15.57 -1.65 17.64
N GLY A 278 -14.49 -1.00 18.07
CA GLY A 278 -13.95 -1.10 19.43
C GLY A 278 -13.31 -2.45 19.73
N LEU A 279 -12.95 -3.22 18.70
CA LEU A 279 -12.35 -4.54 18.85
C LEU A 279 -11.33 -4.85 17.75
N GLU A 280 -10.41 -5.77 18.06
CA GLU A 280 -9.60 -6.51 17.09
C GLU A 280 -9.65 -8.00 17.47
N LEU A 281 -9.40 -8.87 16.49
CA LEU A 281 -9.38 -10.33 16.66
C LEU A 281 -7.95 -10.85 16.55
N ALA A 282 -7.63 -11.90 17.30
CA ALA A 282 -6.32 -12.53 17.34
C ALA A 282 -6.43 -14.05 17.29
N ILE A 283 -5.72 -14.72 16.39
CA ILE A 283 -5.50 -16.17 16.42
C ILE A 283 -4.02 -16.45 16.60
N GLU A 284 -3.67 -17.35 17.50
CA GLU A 284 -2.29 -17.74 17.73
C GLU A 284 -2.13 -19.24 17.59
N THR A 285 -1.14 -19.68 16.82
CA THR A 285 -0.83 -21.11 16.63
C THR A 285 0.63 -21.40 16.94
N PRO A 286 0.94 -22.51 17.64
CA PRO A 286 2.30 -23.01 17.80
C PRO A 286 2.77 -23.83 16.59
N GLU A 287 1.90 -24.09 15.62
CA GLU A 287 2.23 -24.89 14.45
C GLU A 287 3.13 -24.10 13.50
N PRO A 288 4.14 -24.74 12.89
CA PRO A 288 4.92 -24.10 11.83
C PRO A 288 4.00 -23.83 10.64
N LEU A 289 4.03 -22.58 10.15
CA LEU A 289 3.31 -22.16 8.96
C LEU A 289 4.29 -22.02 7.80
N GLY A 290 3.86 -22.40 6.59
CA GLY A 290 4.52 -22.01 5.35
C GLY A 290 4.23 -20.55 5.04
N GLU A 291 3.72 -20.28 3.85
CA GLU A 291 3.19 -18.94 3.52
C GLU A 291 2.01 -18.60 4.44
N VAL A 292 2.17 -17.57 5.28
CA VAL A 292 1.19 -17.21 6.32
C VAL A 292 -0.19 -16.91 5.72
N TRP A 293 -0.26 -16.21 4.59
CA TRP A 293 -1.53 -15.87 3.96
C TRP A 293 -2.32 -17.06 3.41
N LYS A 294 -1.67 -18.21 3.14
CA LYS A 294 -2.32 -19.46 2.72
C LYS A 294 -2.67 -20.38 3.90
N SER A 295 -2.31 -19.97 5.11
CA SER A 295 -2.42 -20.83 6.29
C SER A 295 -3.85 -20.90 6.80
N TRP A 296 -4.21 -22.03 7.41
CA TRP A 296 -5.53 -22.22 7.98
C TRP A 296 -5.90 -21.18 9.07
N PRO A 297 -4.99 -20.69 9.94
CA PRO A 297 -5.35 -19.67 10.92
C PRO A 297 -5.71 -18.34 10.24
N ALA A 298 -5.03 -17.96 9.15
CA ALA A 298 -5.33 -16.76 8.39
C ALA A 298 -6.74 -16.84 7.77
N HIS A 299 -7.04 -17.93 7.05
CA HIS A 299 -8.37 -18.13 6.45
C HIS A 299 -9.51 -18.24 7.49
N LEU A 300 -9.24 -18.86 8.64
CA LEU A 300 -10.22 -18.93 9.72
C LEU A 300 -10.48 -17.53 10.30
N LEU A 301 -9.42 -16.77 10.58
CA LEU A 301 -9.54 -15.41 11.12
C LEU A 301 -10.26 -14.48 10.15
N GLU A 302 -9.97 -14.56 8.85
CA GLU A 302 -10.66 -13.82 7.79
C GLU A 302 -12.18 -14.02 7.85
N ARG A 303 -12.63 -15.29 7.89
CA ARG A 303 -14.06 -15.63 7.94
C ARG A 303 -14.73 -15.15 9.22
N VAL A 304 -14.07 -15.34 10.36
CA VAL A 304 -14.61 -14.89 11.65
C VAL A 304 -14.71 -13.36 11.67
N ALA A 305 -13.68 -12.66 11.19
CA ALA A 305 -13.67 -11.20 11.12
C ALA A 305 -14.78 -10.68 10.20
N TYR A 306 -15.01 -11.32 9.06
CA TYR A 306 -16.08 -10.97 8.13
C TYR A 306 -17.47 -11.05 8.80
N GLU A 307 -17.78 -12.18 9.44
CA GLU A 307 -19.05 -12.36 10.15
C GLU A 307 -19.23 -11.36 11.30
N VAL A 308 -18.18 -11.12 12.10
CA VAL A 308 -18.19 -10.13 13.19
C VAL A 308 -18.42 -8.71 12.66
N ALA A 309 -17.88 -8.38 11.49
CA ALA A 309 -18.06 -7.08 10.85
C ALA A 309 -19.46 -6.92 10.22
N GLU A 310 -20.03 -7.95 9.62
CA GLU A 310 -21.40 -7.90 9.06
C GLU A 310 -22.48 -7.83 10.14
N LEU A 311 -22.34 -8.63 11.21
CA LEU A 311 -23.45 -8.89 12.14
C LEU A 311 -23.28 -8.14 13.46
N GLU A 312 -23.98 -7.01 13.60
CA GLU A 312 -23.95 -6.16 14.80
C GLU A 312 -24.23 -6.93 16.11
N LYS A 313 -25.17 -7.89 16.07
CA LYS A 313 -25.49 -8.76 17.23
C LYS A 313 -24.28 -9.50 17.80
N LEU A 314 -23.30 -9.84 16.95
CA LEU A 314 -22.06 -10.49 17.37
C LEU A 314 -21.18 -9.51 18.11
N ARG A 315 -21.02 -8.30 17.59
CA ARG A 315 -20.26 -7.21 18.24
C ARG A 315 -20.84 -6.84 19.59
N VAL A 316 -22.17 -6.71 19.69
CA VAL A 316 -22.86 -6.45 20.96
C VAL A 316 -22.58 -7.55 21.98
N SER A 317 -22.60 -8.82 21.56
CA SER A 317 -22.30 -9.97 22.43
C SER A 317 -20.82 -9.99 22.87
N LEU A 318 -19.91 -9.56 21.99
CA LEU A 318 -18.48 -9.53 22.22
C LEU A 318 -17.99 -8.31 23.01
N ALA A 319 -18.83 -7.29 23.22
CA ALA A 319 -18.42 -6.07 23.94
C ALA A 319 -17.85 -6.37 25.34
N ASN A 320 -18.44 -7.31 26.07
CA ASN A 320 -18.03 -7.66 27.45
C ASN A 320 -18.01 -9.17 27.74
N GLY A 321 -18.12 -10.02 26.72
CA GLY A 321 -18.33 -11.46 26.91
C GLY A 321 -17.48 -12.34 26.02
N THR A 322 -17.79 -13.63 26.06
CA THR A 322 -17.29 -14.66 25.16
C THR A 322 -18.41 -15.13 24.25
N LEU A 323 -18.08 -15.56 23.05
CA LEU A 323 -19.05 -16.08 22.09
C LEU A 323 -18.50 -17.32 21.40
N SER A 324 -19.34 -18.34 21.18
CA SER A 324 -19.03 -19.40 20.22
C SER A 324 -19.81 -19.19 18.93
N MET A 325 -19.17 -19.44 17.78
CA MET A 325 -19.83 -19.43 16.48
C MET A 325 -19.24 -20.47 15.55
N GLU A 326 -19.92 -20.70 14.43
CA GLU A 326 -19.47 -21.57 13.36
C GLU A 326 -19.30 -20.76 12.08
N VAL A 327 -18.21 -20.98 11.35
CA VAL A 327 -17.97 -20.43 10.00
C VAL A 327 -17.86 -21.54 8.98
N ASP A 328 -17.84 -21.20 7.70
CA ASP A 328 -17.62 -22.15 6.62
C ASP A 328 -16.26 -22.87 6.77
N GLY A 329 -16.22 -24.17 6.49
CA GLY A 329 -15.06 -25.04 6.68
C GLY A 329 -14.21 -25.30 5.44
N VAL A 330 -14.56 -24.76 4.26
CA VAL A 330 -13.86 -25.07 3.00
C VAL A 330 -12.38 -24.69 3.11
N GLY A 331 -11.47 -25.62 2.77
CA GLY A 331 -10.02 -25.36 2.82
C GLY A 331 -9.40 -25.29 4.23
N LEU A 332 -10.18 -25.53 5.29
CA LEU A 332 -9.67 -25.70 6.65
C LEU A 332 -9.33 -27.18 6.92
N PRO A 333 -8.45 -27.48 7.91
CA PRO A 333 -8.06 -28.85 8.23
C PRO A 333 -9.24 -29.76 8.51
N GLU A 334 -9.30 -30.93 7.87
CA GLU A 334 -10.43 -31.88 8.00
C GLU A 334 -10.71 -32.29 9.45
N THR A 335 -9.68 -32.30 10.29
CA THR A 335 -9.75 -32.58 11.73
C THR A 335 -10.58 -31.56 12.52
N LEU A 336 -10.77 -30.36 12.00
CA LEU A 336 -11.56 -29.28 12.59
C LEU A 336 -12.97 -29.19 12.01
N VAL A 337 -13.19 -29.77 10.83
CA VAL A 337 -14.44 -29.63 10.06
C VAL A 337 -15.50 -30.60 10.59
N THR A 338 -16.69 -30.08 10.89
CA THR A 338 -17.84 -30.88 11.29
C THR A 338 -18.43 -31.65 10.10
N PRO A 339 -19.27 -32.67 10.31
CA PRO A 339 -19.98 -33.34 9.22
C PRO A 339 -20.81 -32.40 8.32
N GLU A 340 -21.23 -31.25 8.85
CA GLU A 340 -21.96 -30.20 8.15
C GLU A 340 -21.05 -29.25 7.36
N GLY A 341 -19.74 -29.49 7.34
CA GLY A 341 -18.77 -28.67 6.61
C GLY A 341 -18.45 -27.34 7.32
N ARG A 342 -18.63 -27.26 8.65
CA ARG A 342 -18.42 -26.05 9.45
C ARG A 342 -17.19 -26.17 10.35
N VAL A 343 -16.64 -25.04 10.76
CA VAL A 343 -15.61 -24.97 11.80
C VAL A 343 -16.09 -24.07 12.93
N ALA A 344 -15.98 -24.55 14.17
CA ALA A 344 -16.39 -23.80 15.35
C ALA A 344 -15.22 -23.08 16.01
N VAL A 345 -15.50 -21.88 16.51
CA VAL A 345 -14.57 -21.07 17.28
C VAL A 345 -15.19 -20.59 18.57
N LEU A 346 -14.35 -20.38 19.57
CA LEU A 346 -14.64 -19.63 20.78
C LEU A 346 -13.86 -18.30 20.71
N ILE A 347 -14.58 -17.19 20.88
CA ILE A 347 -14.06 -15.83 20.76
C ILE A 347 -14.05 -15.15 22.13
N GLY A 348 -12.97 -14.45 22.44
CA GLY A 348 -12.84 -13.59 23.61
C GLY A 348 -12.37 -14.29 24.88
N MET A 349 -11.67 -15.43 24.75
CA MET A 349 -11.00 -16.07 25.88
C MET A 349 -9.82 -15.20 26.35
N GLU A 350 -9.80 -14.85 27.63
CA GLU A 350 -8.70 -14.09 28.23
C GLU A 350 -7.45 -14.96 28.39
N THR A 351 -6.28 -14.32 28.25
CA THR A 351 -4.97 -14.96 28.38
C THR A 351 -3.99 -13.97 28.98
N ASP A 352 -3.00 -14.47 29.72
CA ASP A 352 -1.93 -13.64 30.29
C ASP A 352 -0.88 -13.22 29.23
N SER A 353 -0.89 -13.85 28.04
CA SER A 353 0.11 -13.60 26.99
C SER A 353 -0.23 -12.44 26.04
N LEU A 354 -1.48 -11.99 26.05
CA LEU A 354 -2.01 -10.92 25.19
C LEU A 354 -2.77 -9.89 26.03
N PRO A 355 -2.65 -8.58 25.74
CA PRO A 355 -3.43 -7.57 26.44
C PRO A 355 -4.91 -7.74 26.13
N ALA A 356 -5.78 -7.76 27.14
CA ALA A 356 -7.23 -7.83 26.92
C ALA A 356 -7.78 -6.57 26.24
N ARG A 357 -7.13 -5.42 26.46
CA ARG A 357 -7.50 -4.11 25.94
C ARG A 357 -6.27 -3.27 25.64
N PHE A 358 -6.38 -2.37 24.67
CA PHE A 358 -5.39 -1.32 24.40
C PHE A 358 -6.11 -0.04 23.96
N THR A 359 -5.40 1.08 23.99
CA THR A 359 -5.99 2.39 23.68
C THR A 359 -5.52 2.88 22.32
N LEU A 360 -6.47 3.26 21.47
CA LEU A 360 -6.25 4.05 20.27
C LEU A 360 -6.71 5.50 20.52
N PRO A 361 -6.31 6.47 19.70
CA PRO A 361 -6.77 7.86 19.84
C PRO A 361 -8.29 8.03 19.75
N GLY A 362 -8.97 7.10 19.08
CA GLY A 362 -10.43 7.06 18.98
C GLY A 362 -11.17 6.34 20.11
N GLY A 363 -10.46 5.75 21.07
CA GLY A 363 -11.06 5.02 22.20
C GLY A 363 -10.34 3.72 22.56
N GLU A 364 -10.91 3.02 23.54
CA GLU A 364 -10.43 1.71 23.97
C GLU A 364 -10.85 0.62 22.97
N VAL A 365 -9.92 -0.30 22.69
CA VAL A 365 -10.12 -1.45 21.80
C VAL A 365 -9.92 -2.72 22.60
N ARG A 366 -10.87 -3.66 22.50
CA ARG A 366 -10.76 -4.99 23.09
C ARG A 366 -10.08 -5.95 22.11
N LEU A 367 -9.01 -6.61 22.54
CA LEU A 367 -8.38 -7.68 21.75
C LEU A 367 -9.02 -9.01 22.10
N LEU A 368 -9.63 -9.66 21.12
CA LEU A 368 -10.40 -10.89 21.31
C LEU A 368 -9.66 -12.07 20.68
N THR A 369 -9.29 -13.06 21.49
CA THR A 369 -8.73 -14.31 20.98
C THR A 369 -9.77 -15.10 20.20
N VAL A 370 -9.35 -15.77 19.13
CA VAL A 370 -10.14 -16.71 18.32
C VAL A 370 -9.52 -18.09 18.50
N LYS A 371 -10.14 -18.92 19.32
CA LYS A 371 -9.71 -20.29 19.60
C LYS A 371 -10.55 -21.28 18.81
N VAL A 372 -9.91 -22.11 17.99
CA VAL A 372 -10.62 -23.17 17.25
C VAL A 372 -11.03 -24.31 18.19
N LEU A 373 -12.25 -24.83 17.96
CA LEU A 373 -12.83 -25.93 18.71
C LEU A 373 -12.77 -27.23 17.90
N MET A 374 -12.45 -28.34 18.56
CA MET A 374 -12.63 -29.66 17.97
C MET A 374 -14.13 -29.96 17.81
N PRO A 375 -14.57 -30.74 16.80
CA PRO A 375 -15.99 -31.08 16.62
C PRO A 375 -16.65 -31.68 17.88
N ALA A 376 -15.89 -32.45 18.68
CA ALA A 376 -16.36 -32.98 19.95
C ALA A 376 -16.65 -31.89 21.01
N GLU A 377 -15.86 -30.81 21.02
CA GLU A 377 -16.02 -29.67 21.93
C GLU A 377 -17.22 -28.82 21.55
N LEU A 378 -17.44 -28.59 20.26
CA LEU A 378 -18.68 -27.97 19.78
C LEU A 378 -19.90 -28.79 20.21
N LYS A 379 -19.88 -30.10 19.94
CA LYS A 379 -20.98 -31.00 20.31
C LYS A 379 -21.25 -31.01 21.82
N TRP A 380 -20.19 -30.97 22.62
CA TRP A 380 -20.31 -30.85 24.07
C TRP A 380 -20.90 -29.48 24.46
N LEU A 381 -20.38 -28.38 23.91
CA LEU A 381 -20.81 -27.02 24.21
C LEU A 381 -22.31 -26.82 23.93
N LEU A 382 -22.79 -27.33 22.79
CA LEU A 382 -24.20 -27.25 22.40
C LEU A 382 -25.14 -28.03 23.35
N ARG A 383 -24.63 -29.02 24.10
CA ARG A 383 -25.42 -29.81 25.07
C ARG A 383 -25.51 -29.18 26.46
N GLN A 384 -24.51 -28.41 26.87
CA GLN A 384 -24.39 -27.90 28.25
C GLN A 384 -25.19 -26.61 28.51
N GLY A 385 -25.48 -25.82 27.47
CA GLY A 385 -26.25 -24.57 27.60
C GLY A 385 -25.46 -23.45 28.29
N LYS A 386 -26.11 -22.71 29.20
CA LYS A 386 -25.54 -21.51 29.83
C LYS A 386 -24.32 -21.86 30.71
N GLY A 387 -23.20 -21.18 30.50
CA GLY A 387 -21.95 -21.40 31.25
C GLY A 387 -20.97 -22.38 30.60
N ALA A 388 -21.38 -23.05 29.52
CA ALA A 388 -20.53 -24.01 28.80
C ALA A 388 -19.21 -23.39 28.31
N ALA A 389 -19.25 -22.16 27.78
CA ALA A 389 -18.05 -21.46 27.32
C ALA A 389 -17.03 -21.23 28.45
N ALA A 390 -17.48 -20.78 29.62
CA ALA A 390 -16.61 -20.55 30.77
C ALA A 390 -15.97 -21.85 31.29
N GLU A 391 -16.75 -22.94 31.31
CA GLU A 391 -16.23 -24.26 31.68
C GLU A 391 -15.24 -24.79 30.63
N LEU A 392 -15.46 -24.54 29.34
CA LEU A 392 -14.53 -24.94 28.29
C LEU A 392 -13.20 -24.15 28.39
N ILE A 393 -13.27 -22.85 28.69
CA ILE A 393 -12.09 -22.01 28.97
C ILE A 393 -11.30 -22.56 30.16
N ARG A 394 -11.97 -22.90 31.26
CA ARG A 394 -11.33 -23.50 32.44
C ARG A 394 -10.58 -24.77 32.06
N ARG A 395 -11.21 -25.66 31.28
CA ARG A 395 -10.60 -26.92 30.82
C ARG A 395 -9.41 -26.70 29.88
N PHE A 396 -9.48 -25.70 28.99
CA PHE A 396 -8.34 -25.36 28.14
C PHE A 396 -7.12 -24.91 28.96
N ASN A 397 -7.35 -24.09 29.99
CA ASN A 397 -6.28 -23.64 30.87
C ASN A 397 -5.69 -24.80 31.68
N GLU A 398 -6.52 -25.69 32.22
CA GLU A 398 -6.07 -26.89 32.96
C GLU A 398 -5.31 -27.89 32.10
N ALA A 399 -5.68 -28.01 30.82
CA ALA A 399 -4.99 -28.86 29.85
C ALA A 399 -3.70 -28.22 29.29
N GLY A 400 -3.38 -26.97 29.63
CA GLY A 400 -2.26 -26.23 29.06
C GLY A 400 -2.45 -25.83 27.59
N GLU A 401 -3.68 -25.91 27.07
CA GLU A 401 -4.02 -25.54 25.69
C GLU A 401 -4.30 -24.04 25.54
N GLY A 402 -4.63 -23.35 26.64
CA GLY A 402 -4.81 -21.89 26.68
C GLY A 402 -5.65 -21.34 25.53
N HIS A 403 -5.26 -20.19 24.97
CA HIS A 403 -5.88 -19.60 23.78
C HIS A 403 -5.34 -20.16 22.45
N LEU A 404 -4.26 -20.95 22.48
CA LEU A 404 -3.58 -21.44 21.29
C LEU A 404 -4.49 -22.33 20.43
N SER A 405 -4.45 -22.12 19.13
CA SER A 405 -5.24 -22.81 18.11
C SER A 405 -4.35 -23.82 17.39
N ARG A 406 -4.80 -25.07 17.28
CA ARG A 406 -4.09 -26.17 16.62
C ARG A 406 -5.00 -26.83 15.60
N SER A 407 -4.45 -27.25 14.46
CA SER A 407 -5.21 -28.01 13.46
C SER A 407 -5.67 -29.37 13.99
N TRP A 408 -4.99 -29.92 15.01
CA TRP A 408 -5.40 -31.13 15.70
C TRP A 408 -4.90 -31.16 17.15
N ARG A 409 -5.75 -31.68 18.05
CA ARG A 409 -5.42 -32.04 19.44
C ARG A 409 -6.49 -32.96 20.03
N GLN A 410 -6.19 -33.56 21.18
CA GLN A 410 -7.23 -34.22 21.97
C GLN A 410 -8.25 -33.18 22.48
N PRO A 411 -9.57 -33.43 22.37
CA PRO A 411 -10.59 -32.59 22.99
C PRO A 411 -10.41 -32.49 24.51
N VAL A 412 -10.68 -31.33 25.10
CA VAL A 412 -10.64 -31.16 26.58
C VAL A 412 -11.93 -31.60 27.27
N VAL A 413 -12.81 -32.26 26.53
CA VAL A 413 -14.11 -32.77 26.96
C VAL A 413 -14.28 -34.22 26.51
N SER A 414 -15.08 -34.97 27.26
CA SER A 414 -15.38 -36.38 26.99
C SER A 414 -16.66 -36.57 26.20
#